data_AF-A0A947QX85-F1
#
_entry.id   AF-A0A947QX85-F1
#
_cell.length_a   1.000
_cell.length_b   1.000
_cell.length_c   1.000
_cell.angle_alpha   90.00
_cell.angle_beta   90.00
_cell.angle_gamma   90.00
#
_symmetry.space_group_name_H-M   'P 1'
#
loop_
_entity.id
_entity.type
_entity.pdbx_description
1 polymer ?
#
loop_
_entity_poly.entity_id
_entity_poly.type
_entity_poly.pdbx_seq_one_letter_code
_entity_poly.pdbx_strand_id
1 'polypeptide(L)'
;MLSDNLLIKYIREEGLFPESVGISLWSIDAFKSDGEVFCQILHLMSMRPVWNSTDRVTSIEAIPLEELSLIMDEETFKPRPRIDVVIQTTGILRDMVPHFADLVDEAVVLATRLDEPHELNFIRKHTLDQRIYRQNQHTYSGNRFRYDGNQTAECRIRHDG
;
A
#
# COMPACT_ATOMS: atom_id res chain seq x y z
N MET A 1 -12.27 5.52 14.40
CA MET A 1 -10.81 5.55 14.68
C MET A 1 -10.18 6.79 14.04
N LEU A 2 -8.93 7.16 14.38
CA LEU A 2 -8.24 8.31 13.77
C LEU A 2 -8.13 8.18 12.24
N SER A 3 -7.89 6.96 11.77
CA SER A 3 -7.87 6.56 10.36
C SER A 3 -9.21 6.84 9.65
N ASP A 4 -10.35 6.60 10.30
CA ASP A 4 -11.67 6.90 9.70
C ASP A 4 -11.86 8.40 9.52
N ASN A 5 -11.46 9.21 10.50
CA ASN A 5 -11.56 10.67 10.42
C ASN A 5 -10.72 11.23 9.28
N LEU A 6 -9.54 10.65 9.03
CA LEU A 6 -8.70 11.00 7.88
C LEU A 6 -9.44 10.75 6.55
N LEU A 7 -10.07 9.58 6.42
CA LEU A 7 -10.83 9.22 5.21
C LEU A 7 -12.06 10.10 5.04
N ILE A 8 -12.83 10.34 6.11
CA ILE A 8 -14.02 11.20 6.11
C ILE A 8 -13.64 12.61 5.66
N LYS A 9 -12.56 13.17 6.20
CA LYS A 9 -12.08 14.49 5.81
C LYS A 9 -11.72 14.54 4.32
N TYR A 10 -10.97 13.55 3.84
CA TYR A 10 -10.57 13.50 2.42
C TYR A 10 -11.79 13.37 1.49
N ILE A 11 -12.76 12.53 1.85
CA ILE A 11 -14.00 12.37 1.07
C ILE A 11 -14.83 13.66 1.07
N ARG A 12 -14.85 14.42 2.17
CA ARG A 12 -15.54 15.72 2.23
C ARG A 12 -14.89 16.77 1.32
N GLU A 13 -13.58 16.68 1.11
CA GLU A 13 -12.81 17.62 0.28
C GLU A 13 -12.86 17.23 -1.21
N GLU A 14 -12.65 15.96 -1.55
CA GLU A 14 -12.45 15.48 -2.92
C GLU A 14 -13.60 14.58 -3.46
N GLY A 15 -14.52 14.13 -2.60
CA GLY A 15 -15.66 13.26 -2.97
C GLY A 15 -15.31 11.78 -3.21
N LEU A 16 -14.03 11.44 -3.30
CA LEU A 16 -13.52 10.10 -3.60
C LEU A 16 -12.64 9.58 -2.45
N PHE A 17 -12.40 8.26 -2.41
CA PHE A 17 -11.43 7.68 -1.49
C PHE A 17 -10.00 7.94 -2.01
N PRO A 18 -9.03 8.20 -1.12
CA PRO A 18 -7.64 8.31 -1.53
C PRO A 18 -7.12 6.94 -1.98
N GLU A 19 -6.44 6.85 -3.13
CA GLU A 19 -5.89 5.56 -3.58
C GLU A 19 -4.70 5.10 -2.71
N SER A 20 -3.90 6.06 -2.22
CA SER A 20 -2.73 5.82 -1.39
C SER A 20 -2.59 6.86 -0.28
N VAL A 21 -2.12 6.44 0.89
CA VAL A 21 -1.84 7.30 2.05
C VAL A 21 -0.40 7.11 2.49
N GLY A 22 0.35 8.22 2.58
CA GLY A 22 1.70 8.22 3.12
C GLY A 22 1.70 8.40 4.65
N ILE A 23 2.36 7.51 5.38
CA ILE A 23 2.53 7.58 6.83
C ILE A 23 4.02 7.65 7.17
N SER A 24 4.41 8.71 7.87
CA SER A 24 5.77 8.88 8.39
C SER A 24 5.86 8.35 9.82
N LEU A 25 6.57 7.25 10.00
CA LEU A 25 6.73 6.57 11.29
C LEU A 25 8.11 6.83 11.88
N TRP A 26 8.14 7.64 12.95
CA TRP A 26 9.34 7.95 13.71
C TRP A 26 9.46 7.01 14.90
N SER A 27 10.69 6.61 15.24
CA SER A 27 10.93 5.54 16.23
C SER A 27 10.33 5.85 17.60
N ILE A 28 10.22 7.11 18.01
CA ILE A 28 9.65 7.51 19.30
C ILE A 28 8.12 7.23 19.35
N ASP A 29 7.42 7.40 18.23
CA ASP A 29 5.97 7.25 18.15
C ASP A 29 5.58 5.77 18.22
N ALA A 30 6.39 4.89 17.64
CA ALA A 30 6.16 3.45 17.70
C ALA A 30 6.22 2.89 19.13
N PHE A 31 7.13 3.40 19.97
CA PHE A 31 7.28 2.95 21.35
C PHE A 31 6.34 3.62 22.34
N LYS A 32 6.01 4.91 22.13
CA LYS A 32 5.16 5.64 23.07
C LYS A 32 3.68 5.35 22.90
N SER A 33 3.24 4.99 21.70
CA SER A 33 1.83 4.82 21.38
C SER A 33 1.38 3.35 21.40
N ASP A 34 2.15 2.43 21.99
CA ASP A 34 1.82 0.99 22.09
C ASP A 34 1.29 0.38 20.77
N GLY A 35 1.84 0.82 19.62
CA GLY A 35 1.42 0.34 18.31
C GLY A 35 0.13 0.98 17.75
N GLU A 36 -0.33 2.12 18.26
CA GLU A 36 -1.50 2.82 17.69
C GLU A 36 -1.34 3.10 16.19
N VAL A 37 -0.16 3.57 15.76
CA VAL A 37 0.12 3.83 14.35
C VAL A 37 0.11 2.54 13.52
N PHE A 38 0.53 1.43 14.11
CA PHE A 38 0.43 0.12 13.46
C PHE A 38 -1.03 -0.27 13.23
N CYS A 39 -1.86 -0.13 14.25
CA CYS A 39 -3.29 -0.37 14.14
C CYS A 39 -3.95 0.54 13.09
N GLN A 40 -3.52 1.80 12.98
CA GLN A 40 -4.00 2.71 11.94
C GLN A 40 -3.61 2.25 10.53
N ILE A 41 -2.38 1.78 10.33
CA ILE A 41 -1.91 1.23 9.06
C ILE A 41 -2.73 -0.01 8.68
N LEU A 42 -2.85 -0.98 9.60
CA LEU A 42 -3.65 -2.19 9.36
C LEU A 42 -5.10 -1.85 9.06
N HIS A 43 -5.68 -0.90 9.80
CA HIS A 43 -7.04 -0.43 9.57
C HIS A 43 -7.19 0.20 8.19
N LEU A 44 -6.23 1.01 7.72
CA LEU A 44 -6.23 1.59 6.37
C LEU A 44 -6.24 0.52 5.28
N MET A 45 -5.42 -0.52 5.46
CA MET A 45 -5.34 -1.70 4.59
C MET A 45 -6.52 -2.67 4.75
N SER A 46 -7.42 -2.41 5.72
CA SER A 46 -8.58 -3.24 6.03
C SER A 46 -8.20 -4.65 6.51
N MET A 47 -7.22 -4.69 7.41
CA MET A 47 -6.60 -5.87 7.98
C MET A 47 -6.72 -5.84 9.50
N ARG A 48 -6.79 -7.02 10.13
CA ARG A 48 -6.85 -7.18 11.59
C ARG A 48 -5.68 -8.00 12.12
N PRO A 49 -5.05 -7.61 13.25
CA PRO A 49 -4.03 -8.42 13.88
C PRO A 49 -4.65 -9.61 14.63
N VAL A 50 -3.99 -10.77 14.57
CA VAL A 50 -4.36 -11.97 15.32
C VAL A 50 -3.44 -12.13 16.52
N TRP A 51 -4.05 -12.15 17.70
CA TRP A 51 -3.35 -12.23 18.98
C TRP A 51 -3.28 -13.68 19.48
N ASN A 52 -2.13 -14.04 20.04
CA ASN A 52 -1.95 -15.33 20.72
C ASN A 52 -2.28 -15.24 22.22
N SER A 53 -2.20 -16.37 22.91
CA SER A 53 -2.43 -16.47 24.36
C SER A 53 -1.40 -15.74 25.24
N THR A 54 -0.37 -15.13 24.64
CA THR A 54 0.68 -14.37 25.32
C THR A 54 0.61 -12.88 25.01
N ASP A 55 -0.53 -12.40 24.51
CA ASP A 55 -0.78 -11.00 24.12
C ASP A 55 0.25 -10.49 23.09
N ARG A 56 0.65 -11.35 22.16
CA ARG A 56 1.51 -11.00 21.03
C ARG A 56 0.76 -11.17 19.72
N VAL A 57 0.97 -10.24 18.80
CA VAL A 57 0.48 -10.35 17.43
C VAL A 57 1.31 -11.38 16.68
N THR A 58 0.64 -12.38 16.13
CA THR A 58 1.27 -13.53 15.47
C THR A 58 1.07 -13.57 13.96
N SER A 59 -0.07 -13.10 13.48
CA SER A 59 -0.39 -13.07 12.05
C SER A 59 -1.39 -11.96 11.78
N ILE A 60 -1.65 -11.70 10.49
CA ILE A 60 -2.64 -10.74 10.04
C ILE A 60 -3.77 -11.48 9.29
N GLU A 61 -4.99 -11.00 9.43
CA GLU A 61 -6.16 -11.50 8.69
C GLU A 61 -6.82 -10.37 7.90
N ALA A 62 -7.29 -10.67 6.69
CA ALA A 62 -8.07 -9.74 5.90
C ALA A 62 -9.51 -9.68 6.40
N ILE A 63 -10.00 -8.45 6.60
CA ILE A 63 -11.42 -8.21 6.89
C ILE A 63 -12.20 -8.32 5.56
N PRO A 64 -13.30 -9.09 5.47
CA PRO A 64 -14.12 -9.19 4.26
C PRO A 64 -14.65 -7.82 3.81
N LEU A 65 -14.77 -7.58 2.49
CA LEU A 65 -15.24 -6.29 1.96
C LEU A 65 -16.63 -5.91 2.46
N GLU A 66 -17.48 -6.90 2.73
CA GLU A 66 -18.84 -6.73 3.23
C GLU A 66 -18.87 -6.09 4.62
N GLU A 67 -17.83 -6.29 5.42
CA GLU A 67 -17.67 -5.71 6.76
C GLU A 67 -17.02 -4.31 6.71
N LEU A 68 -16.41 -3.94 5.58
CA LEU A 68 -15.76 -2.65 5.39
C LEU A 68 -16.77 -1.55 5.08
N SER A 69 -17.44 -1.10 6.13
CA SER A 69 -18.34 0.05 6.07
C SER A 69 -17.74 1.25 6.81
N LEU A 70 -17.87 2.43 6.20
CA LEU A 70 -17.54 3.70 6.84
C LEU A 70 -18.84 4.45 7.10
N ILE A 71 -19.06 4.85 8.35
CA ILE A 71 -20.23 5.64 8.77
C ILE A 71 -19.90 7.11 8.58
N MET A 72 -20.67 7.80 7.74
CA MET A 72 -20.60 9.25 7.55
C MET A 72 -21.94 9.89 7.89
N ASP A 73 -21.90 10.93 8.73
CA ASP A 73 -23.03 11.80 9.08
C ASP A 73 -24.33 11.03 9.40
N GLU A 74 -24.28 10.25 10.49
CA GLU A 74 -25.34 9.44 11.14
C GLU A 74 -26.07 8.38 10.28
N GLU A 75 -26.05 8.44 8.95
CA GLU A 75 -26.88 7.57 8.11
C GLU A 75 -26.20 7.01 6.83
N THR A 76 -25.06 7.54 6.37
CA THR A 76 -24.45 7.09 5.10
C THR A 76 -23.43 5.97 5.32
N PHE A 77 -23.79 4.75 4.89
CA PHE A 77 -22.87 3.62 4.78
C PHE A 77 -22.26 3.60 3.38
N LYS A 78 -20.95 3.79 3.28
CA LYS A 78 -20.21 3.64 2.01
C LYS A 78 -19.31 2.42 2.08
N PRO A 79 -19.33 1.52 1.07
CA PRO A 79 -18.34 0.45 0.99
C PRO A 79 -16.97 1.08 0.87
N ARG A 80 -16.08 0.69 1.78
CA ARG A 80 -14.76 1.27 1.90
C ARG A 80 -13.74 0.42 1.14
N PRO A 81 -13.02 0.97 0.15
CA PRO A 81 -11.97 0.25 -0.54
C PRO A 81 -10.75 0.05 0.38
N ARG A 82 -9.95 -0.97 0.09
CA ARG A 82 -8.64 -1.16 0.73
C ARG A 82 -7.68 -0.09 0.23
N ILE A 83 -7.20 0.73 1.15
CA ILE A 83 -6.31 1.85 0.85
C ILE A 83 -4.88 1.37 0.85
N ASP A 84 -4.12 1.75 -0.16
CA ASP A 84 -2.69 1.48 -0.21
C ASP A 84 -1.95 2.41 0.76
N VAL A 85 -0.92 1.91 1.44
CA VAL A 85 -0.20 2.67 2.47
C VAL A 85 1.29 2.66 2.18
N VAL A 86 1.85 3.86 2.02
CA VAL A 86 3.29 4.04 1.87
C VAL A 86 3.88 4.44 3.21
N ILE A 87 4.67 3.55 3.81
CA ILE A 87 5.30 3.78 5.10
C ILE A 87 6.70 4.34 4.87
N GLN A 88 6.91 5.58 5.32
CA GLN A 88 8.25 6.17 5.42
C GLN A 88 8.75 5.99 6.84
N THR A 89 9.87 5.29 7.01
CA THR A 89 10.46 5.07 8.33
C THR A 89 11.96 5.33 8.38
N THR A 90 12.49 5.50 9.58
CA THR A 90 13.93 5.62 9.83
C THR A 90 14.57 4.25 9.98
N GLY A 91 15.87 4.13 9.68
CA GLY A 91 16.60 2.86 9.84
C GLY A 91 16.56 2.29 11.27
N ILE A 92 16.46 3.15 12.28
CA ILE A 92 16.38 2.74 13.69
C ILE A 92 15.12 1.91 13.95
N LEU A 93 13.97 2.29 13.39
CA LEU A 93 12.73 1.55 13.62
C LEU A 93 12.80 0.16 12.99
N ARG A 94 13.30 0.07 11.75
CA ARG A 94 13.50 -1.20 11.04
C ARG A 94 14.35 -2.17 11.87
N ASP A 95 15.39 -1.65 12.51
CA ASP A 95 16.33 -2.49 13.27
C ASP A 95 15.78 -2.85 14.67
N MET A 96 14.91 -2.01 15.24
CA MET A 96 14.34 -2.22 16.57
C MET A 96 13.06 -3.07 16.58
N VAL A 97 12.27 -3.03 15.50
CA VAL A 97 10.97 -3.72 15.42
C VAL A 97 10.85 -4.48 14.08
N PRO A 98 11.71 -5.47 13.82
CA PRO A 98 11.68 -6.21 12.55
C PRO A 98 10.34 -6.92 12.32
N HIS A 99 9.73 -7.43 13.39
CA HIS A 99 8.43 -8.11 13.36
C HIS A 99 7.30 -7.23 12.80
N PHE A 100 7.38 -5.91 12.99
CA PHE A 100 6.40 -4.98 12.41
C PHE A 100 6.48 -4.96 10.88
N ALA A 101 7.70 -4.92 10.33
CA ALA A 101 7.88 -4.92 8.88
C ALA A 101 7.39 -6.24 8.27
N ASP A 102 7.65 -7.37 8.93
CA ASP A 102 7.18 -8.69 8.50
C ASP A 102 5.64 -8.76 8.49
N LEU A 103 4.97 -8.25 9.52
CA LEU A 103 3.50 -8.24 9.58
C LEU A 103 2.87 -7.32 8.52
N VAL A 104 3.49 -6.17 8.23
CA VAL A 104 3.02 -5.29 7.15
C VAL A 104 3.21 -5.96 5.79
N ASP A 105 4.36 -6.61 5.56
CA ASP A 105 4.61 -7.35 4.32
C ASP A 105 3.59 -8.50 4.14
N GLU A 106 3.33 -9.25 5.20
CA GLU A 106 2.27 -10.28 5.23
C GLU A 106 0.91 -9.69 4.84
N ALA A 107 0.54 -8.54 5.43
CA ALA A 107 -0.70 -7.84 5.13
C ALA A 107 -0.79 -7.42 3.64
N VAL A 108 0.29 -6.87 3.06
CA VAL A 108 0.33 -6.50 1.64
C VAL A 108 0.18 -7.75 0.76
N VAL A 109 0.93 -8.81 1.06
CA VAL A 109 0.85 -10.07 0.31
C VAL A 109 -0.55 -10.67 0.38
N LEU A 110 -1.19 -10.67 1.54
CA LEU A 110 -2.57 -11.11 1.72
C LEU A 110 -3.52 -10.26 0.87
N ALA A 111 -3.45 -8.93 0.95
CA ALA A 111 -4.29 -8.02 0.16
C ALA A 111 -4.19 -8.28 -1.35
N THR A 112 -2.98 -8.57 -1.85
CA THR A 112 -2.77 -8.83 -3.29
C THR A 112 -3.34 -10.17 -3.75
N ARG A 113 -3.50 -11.14 -2.85
CA ARG A 113 -4.02 -12.48 -3.16
C ARG A 113 -5.55 -12.55 -3.18
N LEU A 114 -6.22 -11.57 -2.61
CA LEU A 114 -7.67 -11.49 -2.62
C LEU A 114 -8.18 -11.25 -4.05
N ASP A 115 -9.25 -11.95 -4.43
CA ASP A 115 -9.91 -11.83 -5.73
C ASP A 115 -10.97 -10.72 -5.68
N GLU A 116 -10.50 -9.49 -5.59
CA GLU A 116 -11.33 -8.28 -5.45
C GLU A 116 -11.14 -7.35 -6.66
N PRO A 117 -12.17 -6.58 -7.06
CA PRO A 117 -12.05 -5.56 -8.10
C PRO A 117 -11.00 -4.49 -7.77
N HIS A 118 -10.28 -3.99 -8.77
CA HIS A 118 -9.24 -2.97 -8.58
C HIS A 118 -9.78 -1.63 -8.04
N GLU A 119 -11.08 -1.36 -8.23
CA GLU A 119 -11.76 -0.17 -7.67
C GLU A 119 -12.01 -0.27 -6.16
N LEU A 120 -12.00 -1.50 -5.62
CA LEU A 120 -12.19 -1.78 -4.19
C LEU A 120 -10.89 -2.19 -3.49
N ASN A 121 -9.82 -2.46 -4.25
CA ASN A 121 -8.52 -2.86 -3.71
C ASN A 121 -7.39 -2.12 -4.43
N PHE A 122 -7.00 -0.97 -3.87
CA PHE A 122 -5.94 -0.13 -4.44
C PHE A 122 -4.55 -0.76 -4.27
N ILE A 123 -4.34 -1.57 -3.23
CA ILE A 123 -3.08 -2.30 -3.02
C ILE A 123 -2.81 -3.24 -4.21
N ARG A 124 -3.83 -4.00 -4.64
CA ARG A 124 -3.74 -4.90 -5.79
C ARG A 124 -3.54 -4.13 -7.09
N LYS A 125 -4.30 -3.05 -7.29
CA LYS A 125 -4.18 -2.15 -8.45
C LYS A 125 -2.74 -1.66 -8.62
N HIS A 126 -2.18 -1.03 -7.59
CA HIS A 126 -0.82 -0.47 -7.62
C HIS A 126 0.26 -1.54 -7.74
N THR A 127 0.08 -2.70 -7.09
CA THR A 127 1.03 -3.81 -7.22
C THR A 127 1.12 -4.31 -8.66
N LEU A 128 -0.02 -4.41 -9.36
CA LEU A 128 -0.05 -4.85 -10.75
C LEU A 128 0.60 -3.81 -11.67
N ASP A 129 0.26 -2.53 -11.47
CA ASP A 129 0.84 -1.43 -12.23
C ASP A 129 2.36 -1.39 -12.06
N GLN A 130 2.86 -1.48 -10.82
CA GLN A 130 4.30 -1.52 -10.54
C GLN A 130 5.01 -2.70 -11.19
N ARG A 131 4.38 -3.89 -11.22
CA ARG A 131 4.93 -5.06 -11.91
C ARG A 131 5.07 -4.81 -13.41
N ILE A 132 4.05 -4.22 -14.04
CA ILE A 132 4.07 -3.85 -15.46
C ILE A 132 5.18 -2.82 -15.74
N TYR A 133 5.28 -1.77 -14.92
CA TYR A 133 6.36 -0.78 -15.05
C TYR A 133 7.75 -1.43 -14.95
N ARG A 134 7.95 -2.34 -13.99
CA ARG A 134 9.24 -3.02 -13.79
C ARG A 134 9.61 -3.95 -14.94
N GLN A 135 8.62 -4.64 -15.53
CA GLN A 135 8.81 -5.47 -16.72
C GLN A 135 9.20 -4.61 -17.94
N ASN A 136 8.50 -3.50 -18.14
CA ASN A 136 8.79 -2.58 -19.24
C ASN A 136 10.20 -1.97 -19.13
N GLN A 137 10.65 -1.61 -17.93
CA GLN A 137 12.03 -1.11 -17.74
C GLN A 137 13.11 -2.15 -18.10
N HIS A 138 12.86 -3.44 -17.85
CA HIS A 138 13.80 -4.50 -18.28
C HIS A 138 13.82 -4.65 -19.81
N THR A 139 12.68 -4.48 -20.47
CA THR A 139 12.60 -4.46 -21.93
C THR A 139 13.37 -3.27 -22.53
N TYR A 140 13.33 -2.09 -21.88
CA TYR A 140 14.07 -0.90 -22.33
C TYR A 140 15.58 -0.96 -22.05
N SER A 141 16.03 -1.61 -20.96
CA SER A 141 17.46 -1.78 -20.67
C SER A 141 18.16 -2.84 -21.55
N GLY A 142 17.37 -3.67 -22.25
CA GLY A 142 17.86 -4.58 -23.30
C GLY A 142 18.25 -3.88 -24.60
N ASN A 143 17.71 -2.69 -24.88
CA ASN A 143 18.17 -1.85 -25.99
C ASN A 143 19.36 -1.00 -25.53
N ARG A 144 20.55 -1.61 -25.59
CA ARG A 144 21.82 -0.93 -25.38
C ARG A 144 22.01 0.13 -26.48
N PHE A 145 21.50 1.34 -26.27
CA PHE A 145 21.80 2.50 -27.11
C PHE A 145 23.32 2.72 -27.05
N ARG A 146 24.04 2.27 -28.09
CA ARG A 146 25.40 2.71 -28.33
C ARG A 146 25.30 4.17 -28.77
N TYR A 147 25.58 5.07 -27.83
CA TYR A 147 25.92 6.44 -28.17
C TYR A 147 27.32 6.43 -28.78
N ASP A 148 27.40 6.44 -30.12
CA ASP A 148 28.63 6.80 -30.79
C ASP A 148 28.72 8.33 -30.82
N GLY A 149 29.87 8.85 -30.43
CA GLY A 149 30.09 10.26 -30.01
C GLY A 149 30.01 11.30 -31.13
N ASN A 150 29.23 11.08 -32.18
CA ASN A 150 28.95 12.09 -33.19
C ASN A 150 27.45 12.14 -33.48
N GLN A 151 26.89 13.32 -33.22
CA GLN A 151 25.50 13.70 -33.46
C GLN A 151 24.97 13.17 -34.79
N THR A 152 24.01 12.23 -34.74
CA THR A 152 22.73 12.18 -35.47
C THR A 152 22.03 10.87 -35.06
N ALA A 153 20.92 10.96 -34.33
CA ALA A 153 20.13 9.79 -33.96
C ALA A 153 19.28 9.35 -35.17
N GLU A 154 19.83 8.49 -36.03
CA GLU A 154 19.02 7.80 -37.03
C GLU A 154 18.31 6.62 -36.40
N CYS A 155 17.00 6.77 -36.16
CA CYS A 155 16.12 5.68 -35.79
C CYS A 155 15.88 4.79 -37.03
N ARG A 156 16.74 3.80 -37.25
CA ARG A 156 16.49 2.75 -38.25
C ARG A 156 15.68 1.63 -37.59
N ILE A 157 14.36 1.68 -37.79
CA ILE A 157 13.46 0.56 -37.56
C ILE A 157 13.88 -0.54 -38.54
N ARG A 158 14.38 -1.67 -38.03
CA ARG A 158 14.56 -2.88 -38.85
C ARG A 158 13.18 -3.46 -39.14
N HIS A 159 12.76 -3.36 -40.40
CA HIS A 159 11.77 -4.25 -40.96
C HIS A 159 12.52 -5.48 -41.48
N ASP A 160 12.50 -6.56 -40.71
CA ASP A 160 12.95 -7.86 -41.19
C ASP A 160 11.68 -8.65 -41.56
N GLY A 161 11.56 -8.97 -42.85
CA GLY A 161 10.59 -9.91 -43.41
C GLY A 161 11.12 -11.33 -43.48
#